data_AF-A0A2U3DPF4-F1
#
_entry.id   AF-A0A2U3DPF4-F1
#
_cell.length_a   1.000
_cell.length_b   1.000
_cell.length_c   1.000
_cell.angle_alpha   90.00
_cell.angle_beta   90.00
_cell.angle_gamma   90.00
#
_symmetry.space_group_name_H-M   'P 1'
#
loop_
_entity.id
_entity.type
_entity.pdbx_description
1 polymer ?
#
loop_
_entity_poly.entity_id
_entity_poly.type
_entity_poly.pdbx_seq_one_letter_code
_entity_poly.pdbx_strand_id
1 'polypeptide(L)'
;MFRRSIGAIGLGLLLSVTAVDAAPADAKVQARNRLGTSLTDFIGCKSDNDNNQKDFIKQAYKEAHTIVDVDGVKANIHWDSEAAVDFFGPPQFNKDQQGQIQAVLANVETVQPGYWWNPFGHSLQVRCDDPKANCRRGVTAYTLNPRDNEKPYVNFCPGFFNQYALDKAVNNYKDDDNNPEIKWNVDNYMNRGLIFLHELFHVDLAANSEKGEPNPKIFDISIRYNDTEGNIQGPRRAYYARFSKLLARFLPSSRAKNPKSTGYWVQRNVDNFSRYAMAKYLEGKLGGYPFLPLIYDKLLYPLDPGSRPGKSSLVAFHADKSSDAKITVDTSDIDDDLEEQGSIDSTHTTDDVFEIGEPIGADEYPESYREAYARWLDILRGKNKGICKVEVKEIWTCEDFASNLYASIKITDASGKTVYTTPGSTHSPGQPINDGHPLKLKKSGMDSTLTMVGQHTNDYIQFSYGSTSWTSTDTDGDASCKLVGNNWDKDGPKGCPNAMAVVSFLLHAHQNVLLTIPERQTRTFECQYPCSK
;
A
#
# COMPACT_ATOMS: atom_id res chain seq x y z
N MET A 1 -70.83 4.63 -4.05
CA MET A 1 -70.28 4.17 -2.75
C MET A 1 -68.78 4.42 -2.76
N PHE A 2 -68.30 5.18 -1.78
CA PHE A 2 -66.91 5.57 -1.58
C PHE A 2 -65.94 4.37 -1.55
N ARG A 3 -64.79 4.48 -2.21
CA ARG A 3 -63.54 3.89 -1.72
C ARG A 3 -62.36 4.83 -1.96
N ARG A 4 -61.64 5.07 -0.87
CA ARG A 4 -60.53 5.99 -0.67
C ARG A 4 -59.22 5.48 -1.28
N SER A 5 -58.39 6.48 -1.57
CA SER A 5 -56.94 6.56 -1.79
C SER A 5 -56.06 5.53 -1.07
N ILE A 6 -54.88 5.23 -1.64
CA ILE A 6 -53.58 5.82 -1.25
C ILE A 6 -52.52 5.37 -2.28
N GLY A 7 -51.79 6.33 -2.84
CA GLY A 7 -50.58 6.11 -3.63
C GLY A 7 -49.35 6.02 -2.74
N ALA A 8 -48.41 5.15 -3.11
CA ALA A 8 -47.09 5.08 -2.50
C ALA A 8 -46.05 5.60 -3.52
N ILE A 9 -45.42 6.71 -3.17
CA ILE A 9 -44.23 7.26 -3.83
C ILE A 9 -43.04 6.46 -3.28
N GLY A 10 -42.38 5.69 -4.15
CA GLY A 10 -41.15 4.97 -3.82
C GLY A 10 -39.97 5.93 -3.84
N LEU A 11 -39.52 6.32 -2.64
CA LEU A 11 -38.26 7.04 -2.43
C LEU A 11 -37.12 6.02 -2.46
N GLY A 12 -36.27 6.09 -3.49
CA GLY A 12 -35.07 5.27 -3.62
C GLY A 12 -34.03 5.66 -2.57
N LEU A 13 -33.96 4.88 -1.49
CA LEU A 13 -32.90 4.94 -0.50
C LEU A 13 -31.73 4.08 -1.00
N LEU A 14 -30.66 4.73 -1.45
CA LEU A 14 -29.35 4.09 -1.67
C LEU A 14 -28.79 3.67 -0.31
N LEU A 15 -29.04 2.42 0.06
CA LEU A 15 -28.37 1.75 1.17
C LEU A 15 -26.93 1.42 0.74
N SER A 16 -25.98 2.19 1.26
CA SER A 16 -24.56 1.84 1.26
C SER A 16 -24.38 0.52 2.03
N VAL A 17 -23.89 -0.50 1.33
CA VAL A 17 -23.69 -1.85 1.85
C VAL A 17 -22.53 -1.87 2.84
N THR A 18 -22.89 -1.97 4.12
CA THR A 18 -22.25 -2.69 5.23
C THR A 18 -20.72 -2.70 5.31
N ALA A 19 -20.18 -1.93 6.25
CA ALA A 19 -19.01 -2.36 7.01
C ALA A 19 -19.37 -3.70 7.67
N VAL A 20 -18.68 -4.77 7.28
CA VAL A 20 -18.82 -6.08 7.91
C VAL A 20 -18.20 -5.95 9.29
N ASP A 21 -19.02 -6.07 10.33
CA ASP A 21 -18.56 -6.20 11.71
C ASP A 21 -17.54 -7.34 11.77
N ALA A 22 -16.26 -6.98 11.88
CA ALA A 22 -15.25 -7.91 12.34
C ALA A 22 -15.76 -8.46 13.68
N ALA A 23 -15.90 -9.78 13.78
CA ALA A 23 -16.33 -10.41 15.02
C ALA A 23 -15.52 -9.81 16.18
N PRO A 24 -16.17 -9.34 17.26
CA PRO A 24 -15.45 -8.70 18.34
C PRO A 24 -14.37 -9.65 18.81
N ALA A 25 -13.12 -9.19 18.80
CA ALA A 25 -12.00 -9.93 19.36
C ALA A 25 -12.45 -10.43 20.73
N ASP A 26 -12.48 -11.76 20.90
CA ASP A 26 -13.02 -12.39 22.09
C ASP A 26 -12.42 -11.68 23.31
N ALA A 27 -13.28 -11.08 24.15
CA ALA A 27 -12.88 -10.19 25.25
C ALA A 27 -12.04 -10.89 26.34
N LYS A 28 -11.67 -12.15 26.10
CA LYS A 28 -10.76 -12.99 26.85
C LYS A 28 -9.38 -13.09 26.21
N VAL A 29 -8.88 -12.07 25.52
CA VAL A 29 -7.42 -11.87 25.46
C VAL A 29 -6.95 -11.82 26.92
N GLN A 30 -6.39 -12.92 27.41
CA GLN A 30 -6.05 -13.07 28.82
C GLN A 30 -5.19 -11.88 29.21
N ALA A 31 -5.54 -11.22 30.31
CA ALA A 31 -4.82 -10.06 30.84
C ALA A 31 -3.30 -10.31 31.04
N ARG A 32 -2.86 -11.57 30.97
CA ARG A 32 -1.45 -11.98 30.98
C ARG A 32 -0.63 -11.50 29.78
N ASN A 33 -1.22 -11.30 28.60
CA ASN A 33 -0.46 -11.02 27.37
C ASN A 33 -0.37 -9.52 27.03
N ARG A 34 -1.06 -8.66 27.80
CA ARG A 34 -1.07 -7.20 27.61
C ARG A 34 0.23 -6.47 27.97
N LEU A 35 1.29 -7.20 28.35
CA LEU A 35 2.43 -6.63 29.05
C LEU A 35 3.71 -7.03 28.31
N GLY A 36 4.25 -6.08 27.54
CA GLY A 36 5.35 -6.27 26.61
C GLY A 36 6.54 -7.05 27.15
N THR A 37 7.26 -7.73 26.26
CA THR A 37 8.46 -8.47 26.64
C THR A 37 9.64 -7.52 26.87
N SER A 38 10.33 -7.64 28.00
CA SER A 38 11.56 -6.88 28.25
C SER A 38 12.79 -7.69 27.81
N LEU A 39 13.76 -7.05 27.15
CA LEU A 39 15.02 -7.71 26.84
C LEU A 39 15.87 -7.86 28.12
N THR A 40 16.29 -9.08 28.44
CA THR A 40 17.14 -9.37 29.61
C THR A 40 18.36 -10.21 29.25
N ASP A 41 19.29 -10.33 30.21
CA ASP A 41 20.31 -11.37 30.24
C ASP A 41 21.13 -11.50 28.94
N PHE A 42 21.57 -10.40 28.32
CA PHE A 42 22.35 -10.35 27.06
C PHE A 42 23.63 -11.24 27.12
N ILE A 43 23.47 -12.55 27.00
CA ILE A 43 24.48 -13.58 27.25
C ILE A 43 25.32 -13.75 25.99
N GLY A 44 26.65 -13.74 26.16
CA GLY A 44 27.60 -13.85 25.05
C GLY A 44 27.70 -12.61 24.15
N CYS A 45 26.81 -11.61 24.34
CA CYS A 45 26.80 -10.41 23.53
C CYS A 45 27.89 -9.44 23.96
N LYS A 46 28.74 -9.05 23.01
CA LYS A 46 29.82 -8.08 23.21
C LYS A 46 29.28 -6.67 23.40
N SER A 47 29.99 -5.88 24.20
CA SER A 47 29.71 -4.47 24.47
C SER A 47 31.00 -3.66 24.53
N ASP A 48 31.94 -3.97 23.62
CA ASP A 48 33.17 -3.19 23.43
C ASP A 48 32.97 -2.10 22.38
N ASN A 49 33.90 -1.15 22.32
CA ASN A 49 33.80 0.06 21.49
C ASN A 49 33.73 -0.24 19.98
N ASP A 50 34.15 -1.43 19.56
CA ASP A 50 34.25 -1.82 18.15
C ASP A 50 33.14 -2.79 17.69
N ASN A 51 32.45 -3.49 18.62
CA ASN A 51 31.38 -4.45 18.32
C ASN A 51 30.25 -4.40 19.35
N ASN A 52 29.51 -3.30 19.38
CA ASN A 52 28.42 -3.07 20.32
C ASN A 52 27.14 -3.85 19.94
N GLN A 53 27.23 -5.18 19.98
CA GLN A 53 26.14 -6.11 19.66
C GLN A 53 24.88 -5.81 20.49
N LYS A 54 25.05 -5.48 21.78
CA LYS A 54 23.92 -5.13 22.66
C LYS A 54 23.15 -3.91 22.14
N ASP A 55 23.83 -2.88 21.66
CA ASP A 55 23.14 -1.69 21.16
C ASP A 55 22.53 -1.92 19.79
N PHE A 56 23.13 -2.72 18.90
CA PHE A 56 22.48 -3.16 17.66
C PHE A 56 21.19 -3.95 17.93
N ILE A 57 21.18 -4.82 18.93
CA ILE A 57 19.98 -5.61 19.30
C ILE A 57 18.91 -4.70 19.91
N LYS A 58 19.28 -3.79 20.83
CA LYS A 58 18.33 -2.81 21.39
C LYS A 58 17.77 -1.86 20.33
N GLN A 59 18.60 -1.46 19.37
CA GLN A 59 18.18 -0.67 18.22
C GLN A 59 17.18 -1.46 17.36
N ALA A 60 17.53 -2.69 16.98
CA ALA A 60 16.66 -3.57 16.20
C ALA A 60 15.32 -3.83 16.89
N TYR A 61 15.32 -3.96 18.22
CA TYR A 61 14.10 -4.11 19.01
C TYR A 61 13.19 -2.87 18.94
N LYS A 62 13.76 -1.67 18.99
CA LYS A 62 13.02 -0.41 18.74
C LYS A 62 12.50 -0.34 17.31
N GLU A 63 13.32 -0.74 16.35
CA GLU A 63 12.98 -0.73 14.92
C GLU A 63 11.85 -1.73 14.60
N ALA A 64 11.85 -2.91 15.23
CA ALA A 64 10.78 -3.90 15.13
C ALA A 64 9.45 -3.30 15.60
N HIS A 65 9.43 -2.64 16.77
CA HIS A 65 8.26 -1.91 17.26
C HIS A 65 7.81 -0.83 16.26
N THR A 66 8.73 -0.02 15.73
CA THR A 66 8.44 1.00 14.71
C THR A 66 7.75 0.42 13.47
N ILE A 67 8.08 -0.83 13.07
CA ILE A 67 7.47 -1.49 11.91
C ILE A 67 6.03 -1.92 12.20
N VAL A 68 5.74 -2.43 13.41
CA VAL A 68 4.39 -2.89 13.78
C VAL A 68 3.48 -1.78 14.31
N ASP A 69 4.05 -0.69 14.82
CA ASP A 69 3.34 0.51 15.29
C ASP A 69 2.92 1.43 14.12
N VAL A 70 2.30 0.82 13.11
CA VAL A 70 1.74 1.50 11.93
C VAL A 70 0.23 1.34 11.95
N ASP A 71 -0.50 2.41 11.64
CA ASP A 71 -1.96 2.35 11.52
C ASP A 71 -2.38 1.36 10.44
N GLY A 72 -3.40 0.56 10.74
CA GLY A 72 -3.77 -0.58 9.91
C GLY A 72 -2.93 -1.83 10.14
N VAL A 73 -1.83 -1.80 10.90
CA VAL A 73 -1.09 -3.00 11.33
C VAL A 73 -1.48 -3.38 12.76
N LYS A 74 -1.20 -2.49 13.73
CA LYS A 74 -1.47 -2.72 15.16
C LYS A 74 -2.95 -2.86 15.50
N ALA A 75 -3.81 -2.24 14.70
CA ALA A 75 -5.26 -2.27 14.85
C ALA A 75 -5.93 -1.90 13.52
N ASN A 76 -7.19 -2.32 13.37
CA ASN A 76 -8.06 -1.97 12.25
C ASN A 76 -7.45 -2.29 10.88
N ILE A 77 -6.92 -3.50 10.71
CA ILE A 77 -6.47 -3.98 9.39
C ILE A 77 -7.58 -3.79 8.36
N HIS A 78 -7.28 -3.00 7.32
CA HIS A 78 -8.10 -2.93 6.12
C HIS A 78 -7.82 -4.18 5.29
N TRP A 79 -8.67 -5.20 5.44
CA TRP A 79 -8.46 -6.52 4.82
C TRP A 79 -8.46 -6.49 3.29
N ASP A 80 -9.03 -5.46 2.68
CA ASP A 80 -9.04 -5.20 1.25
C ASP A 80 -7.88 -4.30 0.76
N SER A 81 -6.99 -3.87 1.67
CA SER A 81 -5.78 -3.11 1.30
C SER A 81 -4.76 -3.97 0.55
N GLU A 82 -3.91 -3.32 -0.23
CA GLU A 82 -2.88 -3.97 -1.05
C GLU A 82 -1.97 -4.89 -0.23
N ALA A 83 -1.51 -4.42 0.92
CA ALA A 83 -0.66 -5.21 1.82
C ALA A 83 -1.40 -6.43 2.39
N ALA A 84 -2.64 -6.26 2.85
CA ALA A 84 -3.41 -7.34 3.46
C ALA A 84 -3.72 -8.43 2.43
N VAL A 85 -4.07 -8.04 1.21
CA VAL A 85 -4.37 -8.97 0.11
C VAL A 85 -3.11 -9.70 -0.36
N ASP A 86 -1.97 -9.03 -0.46
CA ASP A 86 -0.70 -9.66 -0.87
C ASP A 86 -0.20 -10.70 0.14
N PHE A 87 -0.31 -10.40 1.45
CA PHE A 87 0.28 -11.24 2.49
C PHE A 87 -0.73 -12.12 3.24
N PHE A 88 -2.03 -11.89 3.14
CA PHE A 88 -3.04 -12.76 3.75
C PHE A 88 -4.06 -13.31 2.75
N GLY A 89 -4.00 -12.89 1.48
CA GLY A 89 -4.94 -13.29 0.43
C GLY A 89 -6.25 -12.48 0.49
N PRO A 90 -7.15 -12.66 -0.50
CA PRO A 90 -8.42 -11.94 -0.49
C PRO A 90 -9.25 -12.24 0.76
N PRO A 91 -9.97 -11.24 1.33
CA PRO A 91 -10.62 -11.34 2.64
C PRO A 91 -11.50 -12.58 2.85
N GLN A 92 -12.20 -13.03 1.81
CA GLN A 92 -13.10 -14.18 1.88
C GLN A 92 -12.36 -15.51 2.14
N PHE A 93 -11.07 -15.62 1.84
CA PHE A 93 -10.27 -16.83 2.08
C PHE A 93 -9.56 -16.86 3.43
N ASN A 94 -9.60 -15.75 4.17
CA ASN A 94 -9.01 -15.63 5.51
C ASN A 94 -9.98 -15.10 6.58
N LYS A 95 -11.27 -14.90 6.23
CA LYS A 95 -12.28 -14.29 7.10
C LYS A 95 -12.31 -14.84 8.52
N ASP A 96 -12.26 -16.16 8.66
CA ASP A 96 -12.30 -16.84 9.96
C ASP A 96 -11.02 -16.66 10.79
N GLN A 97 -9.92 -16.27 10.16
CA GLN A 97 -8.60 -16.05 10.74
C GLN A 97 -8.28 -14.57 10.99
N GLN A 98 -9.05 -13.63 10.42
CA GLN A 98 -8.80 -12.19 10.51
C GLN A 98 -8.65 -11.70 11.95
N GLY A 99 -9.52 -12.15 12.86
CA GLY A 99 -9.45 -11.80 14.28
C GLY A 99 -8.17 -12.30 14.96
N GLN A 100 -7.72 -13.51 14.63
CA GLN A 100 -6.49 -14.10 15.17
C GLN A 100 -5.25 -13.37 14.63
N ILE A 101 -5.20 -13.12 13.32
CA ILE A 101 -4.13 -12.36 12.66
C ILE A 101 -4.00 -10.96 13.29
N GLN A 102 -5.12 -10.23 13.46
CA GLN A 102 -5.13 -8.93 14.11
C GLN A 102 -4.65 -9.01 15.56
N ALA A 103 -5.06 -10.04 16.31
CA ALA A 103 -4.67 -10.24 17.69
C ALA A 103 -3.17 -10.52 17.84
N VAL A 104 -2.55 -11.29 16.93
CA VAL A 104 -1.10 -11.50 16.89
C VAL A 104 -0.38 -10.17 16.71
N LEU A 105 -0.74 -9.39 15.69
CA LEU A 105 -0.08 -8.11 15.38
C LEU A 105 -0.26 -7.08 16.51
N ALA A 106 -1.46 -6.99 17.07
CA ALA A 106 -1.73 -6.12 18.21
C ALA A 106 -0.91 -6.53 19.44
N ASN A 107 -0.76 -7.84 19.71
CA ASN A 107 0.01 -8.30 20.85
C ASN A 107 1.52 -8.07 20.68
N VAL A 108 2.05 -8.28 19.47
CA VAL A 108 3.45 -7.96 19.14
C VAL A 108 3.71 -6.46 19.17
N GLU A 109 2.76 -5.58 18.86
CA GLU A 109 2.94 -4.13 19.06
C GLU A 109 3.17 -3.76 20.53
N THR A 110 2.53 -4.47 21.47
CA THR A 110 2.75 -4.21 22.91
C THR A 110 4.17 -4.53 23.38
N VAL A 111 4.93 -5.28 22.58
CA VAL A 111 6.33 -5.63 22.80
C VAL A 111 7.21 -4.42 22.49
N GLN A 112 7.26 -3.50 23.46
CA GLN A 112 7.96 -2.23 23.33
C GLN A 112 9.17 -2.08 24.29
N PRO A 113 10.21 -1.32 23.91
CA PRO A 113 11.31 -0.98 24.79
C PRO A 113 10.94 0.08 25.84
N GLY A 114 10.95 -0.32 27.12
CA GLY A 114 11.27 0.62 28.19
C GLY A 114 10.13 1.24 29.01
N TYR A 115 9.05 0.52 29.30
CA TYR A 115 8.20 0.93 30.43
C TYR A 115 8.80 0.42 31.76
N TRP A 116 9.51 1.30 32.49
CA TRP A 116 10.19 0.98 33.76
C TRP A 116 9.25 0.48 34.88
N TRP A 117 7.93 0.67 34.74
CA TRP A 117 6.89 0.13 35.63
C TRP A 117 6.08 -0.98 34.95
N ASN A 118 6.74 -2.00 34.39
CA ASN A 118 6.05 -3.23 34.03
C ASN A 118 6.17 -4.27 35.17
N PRO A 119 5.28 -4.26 36.18
CA PRO A 119 5.38 -5.15 37.35
C PRO A 119 5.13 -6.64 37.05
N PHE A 120 4.81 -7.00 35.80
CA PHE A 120 4.54 -8.39 35.41
C PHE A 120 5.41 -8.81 34.21
N GLY A 121 6.68 -8.36 34.24
CA GLY A 121 7.66 -8.48 33.17
C GLY A 121 7.92 -9.89 32.68
N HIS A 122 7.30 -10.23 31.56
CA HIS A 122 7.78 -11.30 30.72
C HIS A 122 9.14 -10.90 30.16
N SER A 123 10.18 -11.65 30.50
CA SER A 123 11.55 -11.38 30.05
C SER A 123 11.88 -12.23 28.83
N LEU A 124 12.28 -11.58 27.74
CA LEU A 124 12.89 -12.23 26.58
C LEU A 124 14.41 -12.20 26.76
N GLN A 125 15.01 -13.36 26.97
CA GLN A 125 16.46 -13.45 27.08
C GLN A 125 17.10 -13.21 25.70
N VAL A 126 18.18 -12.45 25.67
CA VAL A 126 18.96 -12.18 24.46
C VAL A 126 20.26 -12.96 24.50
N ARG A 127 20.60 -13.65 23.40
CA ARG A 127 21.83 -14.45 23.31
C ARG A 127 22.63 -14.12 22.05
N CYS A 128 23.95 -14.25 22.18
CA CYS A 128 24.91 -14.16 21.07
C CYS A 128 25.97 -15.29 21.13
N ASP A 129 25.77 -16.28 22.02
CA ASP A 129 26.69 -17.40 22.25
C ASP A 129 26.30 -18.69 21.53
N ASP A 130 25.14 -18.71 20.84
CA ASP A 130 24.65 -19.83 20.05
C ASP A 130 24.65 -21.18 20.80
N PRO A 131 23.90 -21.31 21.91
CA PRO A 131 23.89 -22.52 22.73
C PRO A 131 23.40 -23.78 22.00
N LYS A 132 22.78 -23.63 20.82
CA LYS A 132 22.28 -24.74 20.00
C LYS A 132 23.15 -25.05 18.79
N ALA A 133 24.21 -24.29 18.54
CA ALA A 133 25.03 -24.39 17.34
C ALA A 133 24.19 -24.27 16.05
N ASN A 134 23.16 -23.41 16.09
CA ASN A 134 22.23 -23.15 14.99
C ASN A 134 22.69 -21.99 14.10
N CYS A 135 23.69 -21.19 14.52
CA CYS A 135 24.26 -20.12 13.71
C CYS A 135 25.18 -20.65 12.60
N ARG A 136 24.55 -21.14 11.53
CA ARG A 136 25.21 -21.58 10.30
C ARG A 136 25.21 -20.48 9.25
N ARG A 137 25.85 -20.72 8.11
CA ARG A 137 25.81 -19.79 6.98
C ARG A 137 24.35 -19.55 6.59
N GLY A 138 23.95 -18.28 6.45
CA GLY A 138 22.58 -17.86 6.09
C GLY A 138 21.64 -17.60 7.26
N VAL A 139 21.86 -18.21 8.43
CA VAL A 139 21.01 -17.97 9.61
C VAL A 139 21.41 -16.64 10.26
N THR A 140 20.44 -15.74 10.39
CA THR A 140 20.64 -14.41 11.00
C THR A 140 20.26 -14.41 12.47
N ALA A 141 19.19 -15.10 12.84
CA ALA A 141 18.78 -15.33 14.22
C ALA A 141 17.97 -16.62 14.31
N TYR A 142 17.68 -17.05 15.54
CA TYR A 142 16.67 -18.06 15.81
C TYR A 142 16.08 -17.84 17.20
N THR A 143 14.84 -18.29 17.39
CA THR A 143 14.10 -18.17 18.65
C THR A 143 14.08 -19.52 19.36
N LEU A 144 13.86 -19.54 20.68
CA LEU A 144 13.42 -20.74 21.37
C LEU A 144 12.35 -20.41 22.40
N ASN A 145 11.21 -21.11 22.29
CA ASN A 145 10.21 -21.13 23.34
C ASN A 145 10.58 -22.19 24.38
N PRO A 146 10.49 -21.88 25.67
CA PRO A 146 10.93 -22.78 26.72
C PRO A 146 10.04 -24.02 26.80
N ARG A 147 10.65 -25.12 27.26
CA ARG A 147 9.91 -26.21 27.90
C ARG A 147 10.05 -25.97 29.40
N ASP A 148 8.93 -25.93 30.13
CA ASP A 148 8.90 -25.71 31.58
C ASP A 148 9.33 -24.30 32.05
N ASN A 149 10.26 -24.18 33.01
CA ASN A 149 10.60 -22.94 33.73
C ASN A 149 11.71 -22.10 33.05
N GLU A 150 12.18 -22.50 31.86
CA GLU A 150 13.16 -21.70 31.11
C GLU A 150 12.53 -20.41 30.59
N LYS A 151 13.33 -19.37 30.34
CA LYS A 151 12.86 -18.15 29.68
C LYS A 151 12.90 -18.34 28.16
N PRO A 152 11.93 -17.82 27.38
CA PRO A 152 12.11 -17.72 25.94
C PRO A 152 13.33 -16.85 25.63
N TYR A 153 14.01 -17.16 24.53
CA TYR A 153 15.13 -16.36 24.07
C TYR A 153 15.21 -16.25 22.56
N VAL A 154 15.84 -15.16 22.10
CA VAL A 154 16.30 -15.00 20.73
C VAL A 154 17.82 -15.02 20.74
N ASN A 155 18.41 -15.84 19.89
CA ASN A 155 19.85 -15.86 19.66
C ASN A 155 20.19 -15.21 18.33
N PHE A 156 21.06 -14.19 18.36
CA PHE A 156 21.49 -13.45 17.17
C PHE A 156 22.81 -13.99 16.64
N CYS A 157 22.81 -14.42 15.38
CA CYS A 157 23.97 -14.98 14.69
C CYS A 157 24.82 -13.89 14.05
N PRO A 158 26.08 -14.18 13.64
CA PRO A 158 26.95 -13.19 13.01
C PRO A 158 26.32 -12.46 11.82
N GLY A 159 25.51 -13.16 11.00
CA GLY A 159 24.82 -12.60 9.85
C GLY A 159 23.87 -11.45 10.17
N PHE A 160 23.25 -11.44 11.37
CA PHE A 160 22.37 -10.36 11.80
C PHE A 160 23.12 -9.03 11.99
N PHE A 161 24.33 -9.07 12.56
CA PHE A 161 25.08 -7.85 12.85
C PHE A 161 25.59 -7.16 11.57
N ASN A 162 25.69 -7.89 10.46
CA ASN A 162 26.04 -7.36 9.14
C ASN A 162 24.88 -6.65 8.44
N GLN A 163 23.65 -6.75 8.95
CA GLN A 163 22.48 -6.12 8.35
C GLN A 163 22.41 -4.64 8.72
N TYR A 164 21.77 -3.86 7.84
CA TYR A 164 21.54 -2.45 8.08
C TYR A 164 20.51 -2.21 9.21
N ALA A 165 20.60 -1.03 9.82
CA ALA A 165 19.49 -0.46 10.58
C ALA A 165 18.32 -0.10 9.64
N LEU A 166 17.09 -0.07 10.16
CA LEU A 166 15.88 0.22 9.40
C LEU A 166 15.99 1.49 8.55
N ASP A 167 16.32 2.63 9.17
CA ASP A 167 16.40 3.92 8.45
C ASP A 167 17.43 3.89 7.31
N LYS A 168 18.56 3.19 7.52
CA LYS A 168 19.59 3.06 6.49
C LYS A 168 19.09 2.20 5.33
N ALA A 169 18.42 1.08 5.61
CA ALA A 169 17.83 0.24 4.55
C ALA A 169 16.79 1.02 3.73
N VAL A 170 15.94 1.81 4.39
CA VAL A 170 14.93 2.66 3.73
C VAL A 170 15.57 3.74 2.87
N ASN A 171 16.53 4.49 3.43
CA ASN A 171 17.18 5.60 2.73
C ASN A 171 18.06 5.16 1.55
N ASN A 172 18.52 3.91 1.52
CA ASN A 172 19.29 3.39 0.38
C ASN A 172 18.47 3.30 -0.91
N TYR A 173 17.15 3.12 -0.82
CA TYR A 173 16.32 2.73 -1.98
C TYR A 173 15.06 3.57 -2.19
N LYS A 174 14.54 4.25 -1.16
CA LYS A 174 13.27 5.00 -1.25
C LYS A 174 13.25 6.08 -2.33
N ASP A 175 14.41 6.64 -2.66
CA ASP A 175 14.59 7.73 -3.63
C ASP A 175 15.16 7.21 -4.98
N ASP A 176 15.27 5.89 -5.18
CA ASP A 176 15.78 5.30 -6.43
C ASP A 176 14.68 5.20 -7.50
N ASP A 177 14.22 6.35 -7.98
CA ASP A 177 13.20 6.44 -9.04
C ASP A 177 13.67 5.90 -10.40
N ASN A 178 14.98 5.73 -10.58
CA ASN A 178 15.57 5.17 -11.80
C ASN A 178 15.52 3.65 -11.82
N ASN A 179 15.47 2.99 -10.65
CA ASN A 179 15.35 1.55 -10.51
C ASN A 179 14.08 1.17 -9.74
N PRO A 180 12.90 1.22 -10.39
CA PRO A 180 11.63 0.86 -9.74
C PRO A 180 11.64 -0.58 -9.19
N GLU A 181 12.41 -1.49 -9.78
CA GLU A 181 12.56 -2.86 -9.27
C GLU A 181 13.28 -2.92 -7.92
N ILE A 182 14.16 -1.95 -7.66
CA ILE A 182 14.85 -1.86 -6.39
C ILE A 182 13.96 -1.17 -5.36
N LYS A 183 13.44 0.01 -5.69
CA LYS A 183 12.61 0.85 -4.82
C LYS A 183 11.31 0.16 -4.39
N TRP A 184 10.63 -0.54 -5.30
CA TRP A 184 9.30 -1.10 -5.00
C TRP A 184 9.35 -2.53 -4.47
N ASN A 185 10.53 -3.11 -4.25
CA ASN A 185 10.71 -4.47 -3.75
C ASN A 185 10.94 -4.50 -2.24
N VAL A 186 9.95 -5.04 -1.51
CA VAL A 186 9.95 -5.15 -0.04
C VAL A 186 11.19 -5.88 0.48
N ASP A 187 11.71 -6.87 -0.25
CA ASP A 187 12.84 -7.68 0.19
C ASP A 187 14.19 -6.92 0.15
N ASN A 188 14.28 -5.83 -0.62
CA ASN A 188 15.47 -4.96 -0.60
C ASN A 188 15.61 -4.19 0.71
N TYR A 189 14.51 -4.02 1.45
CA TYR A 189 14.49 -3.31 2.71
C TYR A 189 14.78 -4.20 3.92
N MET A 190 15.34 -5.39 3.72
CA MET A 190 15.81 -6.25 4.80
C MET A 190 16.76 -5.50 5.73
N ASN A 191 16.49 -5.59 7.04
CA ASN A 191 17.22 -4.87 8.07
C ASN A 191 17.15 -5.62 9.40
N ARG A 192 17.95 -5.19 10.39
CA ARG A 192 17.97 -5.82 11.71
C ARG A 192 16.63 -5.76 12.42
N GLY A 193 15.89 -4.66 12.34
CA GLY A 193 14.56 -4.53 12.94
C GLY A 193 13.57 -5.54 12.38
N LEU A 194 13.56 -5.76 11.06
CA LEU A 194 12.69 -6.74 10.42
C LEU A 194 13.05 -8.19 10.79
N ILE A 195 14.34 -8.51 10.90
CA ILE A 195 14.78 -9.83 11.37
C ILE A 195 14.37 -10.04 12.83
N PHE A 196 14.56 -9.05 13.69
CA PHE A 196 14.09 -9.15 15.08
C PHE A 196 12.57 -9.35 15.11
N LEU A 197 11.82 -8.59 14.31
CA LEU A 197 10.37 -8.72 14.24
C LEU A 197 9.92 -10.13 13.81
N HIS A 198 10.59 -10.74 12.83
CA HIS A 198 10.38 -12.13 12.45
C HIS A 198 10.54 -13.06 13.67
N GLU A 199 11.65 -12.95 14.40
CA GLU A 199 11.88 -13.75 15.61
C GLU A 199 10.82 -13.53 16.70
N LEU A 200 10.32 -12.31 16.86
CA LEU A 200 9.25 -12.02 17.84
C LEU A 200 7.97 -12.78 17.55
N PHE A 201 7.59 -12.96 16.28
CA PHE A 201 6.41 -13.76 15.95
C PHE A 201 6.58 -15.25 16.27
N HIS A 202 7.81 -15.76 16.38
CA HIS A 202 8.05 -17.11 16.89
C HIS A 202 7.96 -17.22 18.40
N VAL A 203 8.07 -16.12 19.16
CA VAL A 203 7.90 -16.16 20.63
C VAL A 203 6.42 -16.37 20.95
N ASP A 204 6.07 -17.55 21.49
CA ASP A 204 4.68 -17.97 21.74
C ASP A 204 3.91 -16.88 22.51
N LEU A 205 4.56 -16.28 23.52
CA LEU A 205 3.99 -15.21 24.31
C LEU A 205 3.75 -13.92 23.49
N ALA A 206 4.69 -13.51 22.64
CA ALA A 206 4.56 -12.29 21.83
C ALA A 206 3.52 -12.48 20.73
N ALA A 207 3.40 -13.68 20.16
CA ALA A 207 2.34 -14.03 19.22
C ALA A 207 0.99 -14.37 19.88
N ASN A 208 0.90 -14.37 21.22
CA ASN A 208 -0.30 -14.81 21.95
C ASN A 208 -0.76 -16.21 21.49
N SER A 209 0.19 -17.14 21.40
CA SER A 209 0.02 -18.51 20.89
C SER A 209 0.55 -19.57 21.87
N GLU A 210 0.64 -19.24 23.16
CA GLU A 210 1.02 -20.19 24.21
C GLU A 210 0.10 -21.41 24.17
N LYS A 211 0.71 -22.60 23.99
CA LYS A 211 -0.03 -23.87 23.83
C LYS A 211 -1.00 -23.88 22.62
N GLY A 212 -0.79 -22.99 21.65
CA GLY A 212 -1.64 -22.84 20.48
C GLY A 212 -2.95 -22.10 20.73
N GLU A 213 -3.05 -21.32 21.82
CA GLU A 213 -4.26 -20.61 22.22
C GLU A 213 -3.98 -19.15 22.62
N PRO A 214 -4.90 -18.20 22.34
CA PRO A 214 -6.04 -18.34 21.42
C PRO A 214 -5.63 -18.37 19.94
N ASN A 215 -4.36 -18.04 19.64
CA ASN A 215 -3.81 -18.09 18.29
C ASN A 215 -3.01 -19.37 18.09
N PRO A 216 -3.03 -19.97 16.88
CA PRO A 216 -2.16 -21.08 16.58
C PRO A 216 -0.69 -20.67 16.67
N LYS A 217 0.18 -21.65 16.87
CA LYS A 217 1.62 -21.43 16.76
C LYS A 217 2.00 -20.92 15.37
N ILE A 218 2.95 -19.99 15.35
CA ILE A 218 3.53 -19.40 14.14
C ILE A 218 4.85 -20.09 13.85
N PHE A 219 5.01 -20.51 12.61
CA PHE A 219 6.10 -21.32 12.10
C PHE A 219 6.69 -20.69 10.85
N ASP A 220 7.84 -21.24 10.46
CA ASP A 220 8.39 -21.10 9.12
C ASP A 220 7.72 -22.14 8.21
N ILE A 221 6.56 -21.80 7.64
CA ILE A 221 5.79 -22.74 6.83
C ILE A 221 6.59 -23.10 5.57
N SER A 222 6.59 -24.37 5.18
CA SER A 222 7.14 -24.79 3.89
C SER A 222 6.06 -24.87 2.82
N ILE A 223 6.42 -24.55 1.58
CA ILE A 223 5.60 -24.74 0.39
C ILE A 223 6.17 -25.82 -0.52
N ARG A 224 5.29 -26.44 -1.30
CA ARG A 224 5.62 -27.34 -2.40
C ARG A 224 4.77 -26.98 -3.61
N TYR A 225 5.35 -26.96 -4.80
CA TYR A 225 4.66 -26.57 -6.02
C TYR A 225 5.13 -27.35 -7.24
N ASN A 226 4.33 -27.35 -8.31
CA ASN A 226 4.76 -27.90 -9.60
C ASN A 226 5.41 -26.78 -10.42
N ASP A 227 6.57 -27.03 -11.00
CA ASP A 227 7.17 -26.11 -11.97
C ASP A 227 6.46 -26.17 -13.34
N THR A 228 6.95 -25.44 -14.33
CA THR A 228 6.39 -25.42 -15.70
C THR A 228 6.44 -26.76 -16.42
N GLU A 229 7.40 -27.61 -16.07
CA GLU A 229 7.56 -28.96 -16.60
C GLU A 229 6.67 -29.97 -15.85
N GLY A 230 6.11 -29.57 -14.71
CA GLY A 230 5.30 -30.40 -13.84
C GLY A 230 6.13 -31.16 -12.80
N ASN A 231 7.42 -30.86 -12.64
CA ASN A 231 8.21 -31.44 -11.58
C ASN A 231 7.84 -30.80 -10.25
N ILE A 232 7.82 -31.61 -9.20
CA ILE A 232 7.55 -31.14 -7.84
C ILE A 232 8.80 -30.46 -7.29
N GLN A 233 8.65 -29.19 -6.91
CA GLN A 233 9.66 -28.38 -6.25
C GLN A 233 9.35 -28.27 -4.74
N GLY A 234 10.41 -28.34 -3.91
CA GLY A 234 10.33 -28.21 -2.45
C GLY A 234 10.29 -29.54 -1.67
N PRO A 235 10.10 -29.50 -0.33
CA PRO A 235 9.65 -28.36 0.45
C PRO A 235 10.68 -27.22 0.51
N ARG A 236 10.22 -25.97 0.32
CA ARG A 236 11.01 -24.73 0.52
C ARG A 236 10.30 -23.84 1.53
N ARG A 237 11.03 -23.06 2.33
CA ARG A 237 10.39 -22.17 3.31
C ARG A 237 9.65 -21.04 2.59
N ALA A 238 8.51 -20.64 3.12
CA ALA A 238 7.75 -19.48 2.68
C ALA A 238 8.42 -18.16 3.16
N TYR A 239 9.73 -18.05 2.97
CA TYR A 239 10.54 -16.91 3.37
C TYR A 239 10.47 -15.79 2.35
N TYR A 240 10.75 -14.58 2.83
CA TYR A 240 10.72 -13.35 2.06
C TYR A 240 9.32 -13.04 1.53
N ALA A 241 9.17 -11.86 0.95
CA ALA A 241 7.89 -11.46 0.39
C ALA A 241 7.49 -12.36 -0.79
N ARG A 242 8.45 -12.89 -1.55
CA ARG A 242 8.20 -13.78 -2.70
C ARG A 242 7.36 -14.99 -2.32
N PHE A 243 7.85 -15.82 -1.39
CA PHE A 243 7.17 -17.07 -1.07
C PHE A 243 6.01 -16.87 -0.09
N SER A 244 6.03 -15.82 0.73
CA SER A 244 4.88 -15.44 1.54
C SER A 244 3.67 -15.04 0.69
N LYS A 245 3.89 -14.26 -0.37
CA LYS A 245 2.83 -13.92 -1.33
C LYS A 245 2.35 -15.13 -2.12
N LEU A 246 3.23 -16.09 -2.46
CA LEU A 246 2.81 -17.37 -3.02
C LEU A 246 1.88 -18.14 -2.06
N LEU A 247 2.20 -18.19 -0.77
CA LEU A 247 1.33 -18.83 0.22
C LEU A 247 -0.08 -18.20 0.26
N ALA A 248 -0.17 -16.88 0.08
CA ALA A 248 -1.43 -16.12 0.08
C ALA A 248 -2.19 -16.15 -1.27
N ARG A 249 -1.52 -16.44 -2.38
CA ARG A 249 -2.08 -16.34 -3.74
C ARG A 249 -2.89 -17.57 -4.20
N PHE A 250 -2.67 -18.71 -3.58
CA PHE A 250 -3.20 -20.01 -4.03
C PHE A 250 -4.08 -20.67 -2.96
N LEU A 251 -5.00 -21.52 -3.42
CA LEU A 251 -5.71 -22.47 -2.57
C LEU A 251 -4.82 -23.70 -2.33
N PRO A 252 -4.95 -24.38 -1.17
CA PRO A 252 -4.28 -25.67 -0.97
C PRO A 252 -4.70 -26.70 -2.01
N SER A 253 -3.75 -27.49 -2.50
CA SER A 253 -4.03 -28.54 -3.48
C SER A 253 -5.11 -29.49 -2.96
N SER A 254 -6.06 -29.85 -3.83
CA SER A 254 -7.11 -30.83 -3.53
C SER A 254 -6.54 -32.22 -3.20
N ARG A 255 -5.27 -32.48 -3.54
CA ARG A 255 -4.52 -33.69 -3.18
C ARG A 255 -4.09 -33.72 -1.71
N ALA A 256 -4.13 -32.58 -1.02
CA ALA A 256 -3.84 -32.52 0.40
C ALA A 256 -4.84 -33.38 1.17
N LYS A 257 -4.34 -34.26 2.05
CA LYS A 257 -5.17 -35.21 2.82
C LYS A 257 -6.26 -34.53 3.67
N ASN A 258 -6.10 -33.25 4.00
CA ASN A 258 -7.07 -32.40 4.67
C ASN A 258 -6.86 -30.95 4.21
N PRO A 259 -7.55 -30.47 3.17
CA PRO A 259 -7.34 -29.11 2.67
C PRO A 259 -7.82 -28.12 3.73
N LYS A 260 -6.87 -27.42 4.34
CA LYS A 260 -7.14 -26.26 5.20
C LYS A 260 -7.49 -25.06 4.32
N SER A 261 -7.97 -23.95 4.89
CA SER A 261 -8.13 -22.71 4.12
C SER A 261 -6.76 -22.06 3.86
N THR A 262 -6.64 -21.20 2.85
CA THR A 262 -5.47 -20.32 2.70
C THR A 262 -5.23 -19.49 3.96
N GLY A 263 -6.31 -18.96 4.57
CA GLY A 263 -6.28 -18.28 5.86
C GLY A 263 -5.58 -19.05 6.98
N TYR A 264 -5.80 -20.35 7.08
CA TYR A 264 -5.14 -21.21 8.08
C TYR A 264 -3.62 -21.23 7.94
N TRP A 265 -3.10 -21.14 6.72
CA TRP A 265 -1.66 -21.20 6.46
C TRP A 265 -0.99 -19.85 6.62
N VAL A 266 -1.57 -18.79 6.07
CA VAL A 266 -0.99 -17.44 6.17
C VAL A 266 -0.96 -16.94 7.62
N GLN A 267 -1.95 -17.29 8.45
CA GLN A 267 -1.94 -16.94 9.88
C GLN A 267 -0.89 -17.70 10.71
N ARG A 268 -0.22 -18.69 10.11
CA ARG A 268 0.79 -19.52 10.77
C ARG A 268 2.18 -19.31 10.19
N ASN A 269 2.35 -18.51 9.13
CA ASN A 269 3.66 -18.24 8.55
C ASN A 269 4.19 -16.90 9.07
N VAL A 270 5.35 -16.93 9.69
CA VAL A 270 5.98 -15.73 10.27
C VAL A 270 6.21 -14.63 9.24
N ASP A 271 6.65 -14.98 8.03
CA ASP A 271 6.98 -13.97 7.02
C ASP A 271 5.74 -13.38 6.35
N ASN A 272 4.57 -14.02 6.44
CA ASN A 272 3.32 -13.34 6.08
C ASN A 272 3.05 -12.16 7.05
N PHE A 273 3.30 -12.32 8.36
CA PHE A 273 3.17 -11.21 9.32
C PHE A 273 4.28 -10.17 9.19
N SER A 274 5.54 -10.60 9.16
CA SER A 274 6.69 -9.69 9.16
C SER A 274 6.73 -8.83 7.88
N ARG A 275 6.42 -9.43 6.72
CA ARG A 275 6.41 -8.72 5.43
C ARG A 275 5.16 -7.87 5.26
N TYR A 276 4.01 -8.29 5.80
CA TYR A 276 2.82 -7.43 5.87
C TYR A 276 3.13 -6.12 6.62
N ALA A 277 3.65 -6.23 7.85
CA ALA A 277 3.98 -5.07 8.66
C ALA A 277 5.04 -4.19 7.98
N MET A 278 6.08 -4.80 7.40
CA MET A 278 7.10 -4.07 6.65
C MET A 278 6.53 -3.35 5.43
N ALA A 279 5.65 -3.98 4.66
CA ALA A 279 5.07 -3.36 3.46
C ALA A 279 4.17 -2.17 3.82
N LYS A 280 3.37 -2.27 4.89
CA LYS A 280 2.60 -1.13 5.43
C LYS A 280 3.48 0.01 5.93
N TYR A 281 4.57 -0.32 6.63
CA TYR A 281 5.55 0.69 7.04
C TYR A 281 6.17 1.40 5.82
N LEU A 282 6.55 0.64 4.80
CA LEU A 282 7.13 1.19 3.56
C LEU A 282 6.14 2.02 2.76
N GLU A 283 4.85 1.69 2.75
CA GLU A 283 3.82 2.44 2.02
C GLU A 283 3.85 3.93 2.36
N GLY A 284 3.93 4.27 3.66
CA GLY A 284 4.06 5.65 4.12
C GLY A 284 5.42 6.29 3.84
N LYS A 285 6.49 5.50 3.65
CA LYS A 285 7.84 5.99 3.34
C LYS A 285 8.07 6.22 1.85
N LEU A 286 7.40 5.44 1.01
CA LEU A 286 7.54 5.48 -0.45
C LEU A 286 6.47 6.35 -1.12
N GLY A 287 5.41 6.71 -0.38
CA GLY A 287 4.25 7.42 -0.93
C GLY A 287 3.35 6.52 -1.78
N GLY A 288 3.40 5.21 -1.57
CA GLY A 288 2.65 4.20 -2.31
C GLY A 288 3.06 2.77 -1.93
N TYR A 289 2.23 1.79 -2.26
CA TYR A 289 2.46 0.40 -1.86
C TYR A 289 3.57 -0.29 -2.69
N PRO A 290 4.58 -0.93 -2.06
CA PRO A 290 5.63 -1.69 -2.74
C PRO A 290 5.14 -3.07 -3.19
N PHE A 291 4.61 -3.17 -4.41
CA PHE A 291 4.09 -4.42 -4.97
C PHE A 291 5.14 -5.50 -5.24
N LEU A 292 6.44 -5.21 -5.27
CA LEU A 292 7.46 -6.23 -5.54
C LEU A 292 7.86 -7.01 -4.29
N PRO A 293 8.14 -8.32 -4.42
CA PRO A 293 8.00 -9.14 -5.62
C PRO A 293 6.54 -9.36 -6.04
N LEU A 294 6.29 -9.45 -7.35
CA LEU A 294 4.99 -9.62 -7.97
C LEU A 294 4.72 -11.08 -8.28
N ILE A 295 3.56 -11.59 -7.87
CA ILE A 295 3.04 -12.88 -8.33
C ILE A 295 2.00 -12.62 -9.42
N TYR A 296 2.20 -13.15 -10.63
CA TYR A 296 1.36 -12.79 -11.79
C TYR A 296 1.02 -13.98 -12.69
N ASP A 297 -0.16 -13.93 -13.30
CA ASP A 297 -0.57 -14.89 -14.32
C ASP A 297 0.10 -14.52 -15.65
N LYS A 298 0.97 -15.40 -16.14
CA LYS A 298 1.73 -15.17 -17.38
C LYS A 298 0.84 -15.08 -18.62
N LEU A 299 -0.33 -15.72 -18.61
CA LEU A 299 -1.27 -15.70 -19.73
C LEU A 299 -2.04 -14.37 -19.79
N LEU A 300 -2.41 -13.81 -18.64
CA LEU A 300 -3.11 -12.53 -18.56
C LEU A 300 -2.16 -11.35 -18.74
N TYR A 301 -0.95 -11.47 -18.21
CA TYR A 301 0.05 -10.42 -18.22
C TYR A 301 1.38 -10.98 -18.69
N PRO A 302 1.62 -11.04 -20.01
CA PRO A 302 2.95 -11.36 -20.53
C PRO A 302 3.87 -10.17 -20.22
N LEU A 303 4.41 -10.14 -19.00
CA LEU A 303 5.57 -9.35 -18.67
C LEU A 303 6.75 -10.08 -19.29
N ASP A 304 7.40 -9.46 -20.28
CA ASP A 304 8.66 -9.97 -20.78
C ASP A 304 9.69 -9.76 -19.65
N PRO A 305 10.24 -10.82 -19.02
CA PRO A 305 11.28 -10.67 -18.02
C PRO A 305 12.55 -10.03 -18.62
N GLY A 306 12.63 -9.95 -19.95
CA GLY A 306 13.44 -8.97 -20.68
C GLY A 306 14.84 -8.79 -20.13
N SER A 307 15.59 -9.89 -19.88
CA SER A 307 17.00 -9.87 -19.46
C SER A 307 17.35 -8.75 -18.47
N ARG A 308 16.49 -8.48 -17.49
CA ARG A 308 16.74 -7.46 -16.48
C ARG A 308 17.73 -8.03 -15.47
N PRO A 309 18.93 -7.44 -15.30
CA PRO A 309 19.96 -8.04 -14.46
C PRO A 309 19.61 -7.85 -12.99
N GLY A 310 19.37 -8.97 -12.29
CA GLY A 310 19.26 -9.00 -10.82
C GLY A 310 17.92 -9.52 -10.32
N LYS A 311 18.01 -10.44 -9.34
CA LYS A 311 16.96 -10.95 -8.44
C LYS A 311 15.52 -10.83 -8.94
N SER A 312 14.95 -11.92 -9.45
CA SER A 312 13.63 -11.91 -10.09
C SER A 312 12.57 -11.35 -9.14
N SER A 313 12.17 -10.11 -9.37
CA SER A 313 11.08 -9.51 -8.61
C SER A 313 9.72 -10.05 -9.10
N LEU A 314 9.71 -11.05 -9.98
CA LEU A 314 8.55 -11.55 -10.69
C LEU A 314 8.47 -13.07 -10.55
N VAL A 315 7.33 -13.57 -10.06
CA VAL A 315 6.98 -14.99 -10.07
C VAL A 315 5.80 -15.17 -11.00
N ALA A 316 6.03 -15.90 -12.08
CA ALA A 316 4.99 -16.19 -13.06
C ALA A 316 4.28 -17.48 -12.67
N PHE A 317 2.98 -17.57 -12.89
CA PHE A 317 2.26 -18.84 -12.87
C PHE A 317 1.42 -19.00 -14.13
N HIS A 318 1.12 -20.25 -14.45
CA HIS A 318 0.21 -20.66 -15.51
C HIS A 318 -1.02 -21.28 -14.86
N ALA A 319 -2.15 -20.57 -14.94
CA ALA A 319 -3.45 -21.10 -14.55
C ALA A 319 -4.03 -21.92 -15.72
N ASP A 320 -4.09 -23.24 -15.57
CA ASP A 320 -5.01 -24.07 -16.35
C ASP A 320 -6.30 -24.22 -15.55
N LYS A 321 -7.46 -24.06 -16.19
CA LYS A 321 -8.79 -24.10 -15.54
C LYS A 321 -9.14 -25.45 -14.90
N SER A 322 -8.25 -26.44 -14.97
CA SER A 322 -8.54 -27.83 -14.61
C SER A 322 -7.46 -28.53 -13.76
N SER A 323 -6.39 -27.83 -13.35
CA SER A 323 -5.28 -28.46 -12.60
C SER A 323 -4.61 -27.53 -11.59
N ASP A 324 -3.80 -28.12 -10.70
CA ASP A 324 -2.84 -27.38 -9.87
C ASP A 324 -2.02 -26.40 -10.74
N ALA A 325 -1.69 -25.25 -10.17
CA ALA A 325 -0.91 -24.24 -10.88
C ALA A 325 0.51 -24.75 -11.20
N LYS A 326 1.02 -24.33 -12.36
CA LYS A 326 2.44 -24.46 -12.71
C LYS A 326 3.14 -23.14 -12.48
N ILE A 327 4.21 -23.14 -11.69
CA ILE A 327 4.87 -21.91 -11.25
C ILE A 327 6.25 -21.82 -11.89
N THR A 328 6.56 -20.68 -12.48
CA THR A 328 7.93 -20.29 -12.83
C THR A 328 8.45 -19.38 -11.73
N VAL A 329 9.27 -19.94 -10.84
CA VAL A 329 10.10 -19.15 -9.92
C VAL A 329 11.49 -19.12 -10.53
N ASP A 330 12.03 -17.94 -10.82
CA ASP A 330 13.47 -17.84 -11.07
C ASP A 330 14.17 -17.91 -9.72
N THR A 331 14.80 -19.07 -9.48
CA THR A 331 15.54 -19.38 -8.25
C THR A 331 17.03 -19.04 -8.38
N SER A 332 17.49 -18.46 -9.50
CA SER A 332 18.92 -18.18 -9.70
C SER A 332 19.49 -17.18 -8.68
N ASP A 333 18.61 -16.42 -8.01
CA ASP A 333 18.95 -15.49 -6.95
C ASP A 333 18.74 -16.03 -5.53
N ILE A 334 18.18 -17.23 -5.42
CA ILE A 334 18.10 -17.97 -4.18
C ILE A 334 19.43 -18.71 -4.07
N ASP A 335 20.22 -18.37 -3.05
CA ASP A 335 21.45 -19.09 -2.74
C ASP A 335 21.01 -20.50 -2.29
N ASP A 336 20.88 -21.45 -3.24
CA ASP A 336 20.38 -22.82 -3.01
C ASP A 336 21.18 -23.52 -1.88
N ASP A 337 22.44 -23.11 -1.68
CA ASP A 337 23.32 -23.51 -0.56
C ASP A 337 22.73 -23.21 0.84
N LEU A 338 21.81 -22.24 0.96
CA LEU A 338 21.17 -21.86 2.22
C LEU A 338 19.91 -22.68 2.52
N GLU A 339 19.23 -23.23 1.51
CA GLU A 339 18.02 -24.04 1.70
C GLU A 339 18.32 -25.56 1.74
N GLU A 340 19.34 -26.03 1.03
CA GLU A 340 19.66 -27.47 0.96
C GLU A 340 20.37 -27.99 2.23
N GLN A 341 20.91 -27.09 3.06
CA GLN A 341 21.38 -27.44 4.40
C GLN A 341 20.17 -27.58 5.34
N GLY A 342 19.57 -28.78 5.31
CA GLY A 342 18.44 -29.22 6.13
C GLY A 342 18.24 -28.38 7.39
N SER A 343 17.13 -27.67 7.42
CA SER A 343 16.66 -26.84 8.53
C SER A 343 16.75 -27.61 9.85
N ILE A 344 17.76 -27.29 10.66
CA ILE A 344 18.01 -27.89 11.98
C ILE A 344 17.35 -27.08 13.09
N ASP A 345 16.66 -25.98 12.77
CA ASP A 345 15.76 -25.35 13.72
C ASP A 345 14.41 -26.07 13.76
N SER A 346 14.44 -27.31 14.26
CA SER A 346 13.25 -28.15 14.47
C SER A 346 12.20 -27.52 15.39
N THR A 347 12.50 -26.39 16.04
CA THR A 347 11.65 -25.80 17.06
C THR A 347 10.61 -24.81 16.54
N HIS A 348 10.84 -24.19 15.38
CA HIS A 348 9.89 -23.27 14.72
C HIS A 348 9.46 -23.73 13.34
N THR A 349 9.77 -24.98 13.05
CA THR A 349 9.44 -25.61 11.80
C THR A 349 8.40 -26.69 12.07
N THR A 350 7.49 -26.85 11.13
CA THR A 350 6.45 -27.86 11.18
C THR A 350 6.63 -28.82 10.02
N ASP A 351 6.23 -30.08 10.23
CA ASP A 351 6.12 -31.07 9.16
C ASP A 351 4.97 -30.73 8.19
N ASP A 352 4.12 -29.74 8.55
CA ASP A 352 3.09 -29.22 7.68
C ASP A 352 3.71 -28.51 6.46
N VAL A 353 3.41 -29.04 5.27
CA VAL A 353 3.79 -28.44 3.99
C VAL A 353 2.53 -27.97 3.27
N PHE A 354 2.52 -26.70 2.86
CA PHE A 354 1.50 -26.16 1.98
C PHE A 354 1.74 -26.62 0.55
N GLU A 355 0.89 -27.50 0.04
CA GLU A 355 0.93 -27.89 -1.37
C GLU A 355 0.15 -26.86 -2.19
N ILE A 356 0.84 -26.12 -3.06
CA ILE A 356 0.22 -25.11 -3.93
C ILE A 356 -0.76 -25.80 -4.88
N GLY A 357 -2.04 -25.39 -4.81
CA GLY A 357 -3.13 -25.84 -5.66
C GLY A 357 -3.47 -24.84 -6.76
N GLU A 358 -4.77 -24.58 -6.93
CA GLU A 358 -5.28 -23.62 -7.92
C GLU A 358 -5.03 -22.16 -7.48
N PRO A 359 -4.76 -21.24 -8.42
CA PRO A 359 -4.66 -19.83 -8.11
C PRO A 359 -6.05 -19.29 -7.75
N ILE A 360 -6.11 -18.39 -6.77
CA ILE A 360 -7.36 -17.70 -6.45
C ILE A 360 -7.82 -16.89 -7.69
N GLY A 361 -9.10 -16.95 -8.04
CA GLY A 361 -9.65 -16.26 -9.21
C GLY A 361 -9.37 -14.75 -9.18
N ALA A 362 -9.16 -14.11 -10.34
CA ALA A 362 -8.89 -12.67 -10.36
C ALA A 362 -10.08 -11.86 -9.86
N ASP A 363 -11.30 -12.29 -10.16
CA ASP A 363 -12.58 -11.72 -9.72
C ASP A 363 -12.84 -11.84 -8.22
N GLU A 364 -12.11 -12.71 -7.53
CA GLU A 364 -12.14 -12.83 -6.08
C GLU A 364 -11.36 -11.68 -5.39
N TYR A 365 -10.54 -10.93 -6.11
CA TYR A 365 -9.79 -9.81 -5.53
C TYR A 365 -10.65 -8.55 -5.43
N PRO A 366 -10.54 -7.78 -4.33
CA PRO A 366 -11.18 -6.48 -4.22
C PRO A 366 -10.93 -5.60 -5.44
N GLU A 367 -11.93 -4.83 -5.87
CA GLU A 367 -11.80 -3.96 -7.04
C GLU A 367 -10.69 -2.92 -6.85
N SER A 368 -10.59 -2.32 -5.67
CA SER A 368 -9.52 -1.41 -5.27
C SER A 368 -8.12 -2.02 -5.49
N TYR A 369 -7.92 -3.27 -5.04
CA TYR A 369 -6.69 -4.01 -5.25
C TYR A 369 -6.41 -4.23 -6.74
N ARG A 370 -7.40 -4.69 -7.52
CA ARG A 370 -7.22 -4.96 -8.95
C ARG A 370 -6.84 -3.70 -9.72
N GLU A 371 -7.44 -2.57 -9.38
CA GLU A 371 -7.09 -1.27 -9.97
C GLU A 371 -5.67 -0.85 -9.58
N ALA A 372 -5.30 -0.96 -8.31
CA ALA A 372 -3.95 -0.66 -7.84
C ALA A 372 -2.89 -1.53 -8.52
N TYR A 373 -3.15 -2.84 -8.60
CA TYR A 373 -2.31 -3.80 -9.30
C TYR A 373 -2.18 -3.47 -10.79
N ALA A 374 -3.28 -3.11 -11.47
CA ALA A 374 -3.25 -2.70 -12.88
C ALA A 374 -2.45 -1.41 -13.10
N ARG A 375 -2.62 -0.40 -12.24
CA ARG A 375 -1.79 0.83 -12.26
C ARG A 375 -0.31 0.49 -12.10
N TRP A 376 0.00 -0.44 -11.21
CA TRP A 376 1.38 -0.83 -10.93
C TRP A 376 2.01 -1.65 -12.07
N LEU A 377 1.24 -2.50 -12.75
CA LEU A 377 1.68 -3.14 -13.99
C LEU A 377 2.00 -2.14 -15.09
N ASP A 378 1.24 -1.05 -15.20
CA ASP A 378 1.55 0.02 -16.13
C ASP A 378 2.88 0.71 -15.78
N ILE A 379 3.16 0.94 -14.48
CA ILE A 379 4.46 1.45 -13.99
C ILE A 379 5.62 0.54 -14.46
N LEU A 380 5.52 -0.77 -14.22
CA LEU A 380 6.56 -1.74 -14.62
C LEU A 380 6.81 -1.82 -16.13
N ARG A 381 5.74 -1.61 -16.91
CA ARG A 381 5.81 -1.59 -18.38
C ARG A 381 6.39 -0.29 -18.92
N GLY A 382 6.88 0.60 -18.04
CA GLY A 382 7.38 1.91 -18.43
C GLY A 382 6.27 2.85 -18.91
N LYS A 383 4.99 2.47 -18.75
CA LYS A 383 3.85 3.37 -18.93
C LYS A 383 3.65 4.22 -17.69
N ASN A 384 4.75 4.65 -17.05
CA ASN A 384 4.73 5.58 -15.95
C ASN A 384 3.99 6.82 -16.43
N LYS A 385 2.74 6.95 -15.97
CA LYS A 385 2.03 8.20 -16.07
C LYS A 385 2.80 9.16 -15.16
N GLY A 386 3.67 9.98 -15.71
CA GLY A 386 4.20 11.08 -14.94
C GLY A 386 3.09 12.09 -14.61
N ILE A 387 3.42 13.02 -13.72
CA ILE A 387 2.46 14.04 -13.30
C ILE A 387 2.61 15.23 -14.24
N CYS A 388 1.60 15.44 -15.08
CA CYS A 388 1.47 16.68 -15.81
C CYS A 388 0.93 17.76 -14.88
N LYS A 389 1.37 18.99 -15.09
CA LYS A 389 0.83 20.17 -14.41
C LYS A 389 0.07 21.04 -15.39
N VAL A 390 -1.05 21.57 -14.96
CA VAL A 390 -1.78 22.62 -15.67
C VAL A 390 -1.97 23.81 -14.73
N GLU A 391 -1.30 24.91 -15.07
CA GLU A 391 -1.54 26.22 -14.46
C GLU A 391 -2.66 26.89 -15.25
N VAL A 392 -3.74 27.28 -14.57
CA VAL A 392 -4.92 27.89 -15.17
C VAL A 392 -5.21 29.21 -14.50
N LYS A 393 -5.15 30.31 -15.26
CA LYS A 393 -5.69 31.60 -14.86
C LYS A 393 -7.03 31.80 -15.53
N GLU A 394 -8.09 31.64 -14.76
CA GLU A 394 -9.45 31.94 -15.20
C GLU A 394 -9.71 33.44 -15.14
N ILE A 395 -10.48 33.94 -16.12
CA ILE A 395 -10.73 35.34 -16.34
C ILE A 395 -12.22 35.55 -16.62
N TRP A 396 -12.87 36.36 -15.78
CA TRP A 396 -14.22 36.85 -16.00
C TRP A 396 -14.21 38.19 -16.74
N THR A 397 -14.97 38.30 -17.82
CA THR A 397 -15.25 39.57 -18.50
C THR A 397 -16.70 40.05 -18.27
N CYS A 398 -17.01 41.27 -18.70
CA CYS A 398 -18.37 41.80 -18.70
C CYS A 398 -19.20 41.43 -19.94
N GLU A 399 -18.74 40.47 -20.75
CA GLU A 399 -19.49 40.00 -21.91
C GLU A 399 -20.74 39.23 -21.48
N ASP A 400 -21.55 38.81 -22.45
CA ASP A 400 -22.72 37.96 -22.19
C ASP A 400 -22.33 36.72 -21.40
N PHE A 401 -23.21 36.27 -20.49
CA PHE A 401 -22.99 35.14 -19.61
C PHE A 401 -22.64 33.84 -20.37
N ALA A 402 -23.11 33.68 -21.61
CA ALA A 402 -22.75 32.53 -22.44
C ALA A 402 -21.31 32.57 -22.97
N SER A 403 -20.61 33.71 -22.86
CA SER A 403 -19.32 33.97 -23.53
C SER A 403 -18.30 34.75 -22.71
N ASN A 404 -18.45 34.84 -21.39
CA ASN A 404 -17.63 35.73 -20.55
C ASN A 404 -16.57 35.02 -19.68
N LEU A 405 -16.43 33.68 -19.77
CA LEU A 405 -15.33 32.94 -19.15
C LEU A 405 -14.23 32.59 -20.14
N TYR A 406 -13.01 32.93 -19.72
CA TYR A 406 -11.78 32.63 -20.45
C TYR A 406 -10.72 32.01 -19.53
N ALA A 407 -9.76 31.31 -20.11
CA ALA A 407 -8.59 30.78 -19.43
C ALA A 407 -7.29 31.11 -20.16
N SER A 408 -6.29 31.54 -19.39
CA SER A 408 -4.88 31.46 -19.80
C SER A 408 -4.26 30.22 -19.15
N ILE A 409 -3.61 29.38 -19.96
CA ILE A 409 -3.23 28.03 -19.55
C ILE A 409 -1.75 27.82 -19.86
N LYS A 410 -1.05 27.16 -18.94
CA LYS A 410 0.28 26.61 -19.17
C LYS A 410 0.28 25.14 -18.75
N ILE A 411 0.61 24.25 -19.69
CA ILE A 411 0.70 22.81 -19.45
C ILE A 411 2.16 22.41 -19.47
N THR A 412 2.57 21.68 -18.44
CA THR A 412 3.90 21.13 -18.29
C THR A 412 3.78 19.60 -18.24
N ASP A 413 4.58 18.89 -19.04
CA ASP A 413 4.62 17.44 -19.03
C ASP A 413 5.28 16.88 -17.76
N ALA A 414 5.25 15.56 -17.65
CA ALA A 414 5.88 14.79 -16.59
C ALA A 414 7.37 15.11 -16.35
N SER A 415 8.09 15.61 -17.36
CA SER A 415 9.51 15.95 -17.27
C SER A 415 9.75 17.37 -16.76
N GLY A 416 8.69 18.16 -16.58
CA GLY A 416 8.79 19.58 -16.26
C GLY A 416 8.93 20.48 -17.49
N LYS A 417 8.78 19.96 -18.72
CA LYS A 417 8.84 20.74 -19.95
C LYS A 417 7.46 21.29 -20.30
N THR A 418 7.39 22.59 -20.60
CA THR A 418 6.15 23.21 -21.08
C THR A 418 5.77 22.70 -22.46
N VAL A 419 4.62 22.03 -22.55
CA VAL A 419 4.07 21.49 -23.81
C VAL A 419 3.02 22.40 -24.43
N TYR A 420 2.45 23.32 -23.64
CA TYR A 420 1.49 24.31 -24.13
C TYR A 420 1.50 25.56 -23.26
N THR A 421 1.38 26.71 -23.91
CA THR A 421 1.04 27.99 -23.28
C THR A 421 -0.03 28.66 -24.14
N THR A 422 -1.08 29.20 -23.54
CA THR A 422 -2.08 30.01 -24.25
C THR A 422 -1.36 31.15 -24.99
N PRO A 423 -1.50 31.25 -26.33
CA PRO A 423 -0.93 32.37 -27.08
C PRO A 423 -1.48 33.69 -26.56
N GLY A 424 -0.61 34.69 -26.40
CA GLY A 424 -1.06 36.04 -26.09
C GLY A 424 -2.00 36.56 -27.18
N SER A 425 -3.07 37.25 -26.80
CA SER A 425 -4.01 37.88 -27.72
C SER A 425 -4.19 39.35 -27.35
N THR A 426 -4.23 40.21 -28.35
CA THR A 426 -4.57 41.63 -28.19
C THR A 426 -6.08 41.87 -28.12
N HIS A 427 -6.89 40.88 -28.53
CA HIS A 427 -8.34 41.02 -28.70
C HIS A 427 -9.15 40.23 -27.68
N SER A 428 -8.58 39.16 -27.12
CA SER A 428 -9.24 38.32 -26.11
C SER A 428 -8.34 38.15 -24.89
N PRO A 429 -8.90 38.16 -23.67
CA PRO A 429 -8.10 37.95 -22.47
C PRO A 429 -7.55 36.53 -22.31
N GLY A 430 -8.06 35.54 -23.05
CA GLY A 430 -7.64 34.14 -22.97
C GLY A 430 -8.33 33.25 -24.00
N GLN A 431 -8.42 31.95 -23.72
CA GLN A 431 -9.22 31.00 -24.51
C GLN A 431 -10.60 30.82 -23.87
N PRO A 432 -11.70 30.83 -24.63
CA PRO A 432 -13.03 30.65 -24.06
C PRO A 432 -13.16 29.26 -23.44
N ILE A 433 -13.81 29.18 -22.27
CA ILE A 433 -14.05 27.90 -21.57
C ILE A 433 -15.52 27.67 -21.19
N ASN A 434 -16.46 28.53 -21.61
CA ASN A 434 -17.88 28.43 -21.24
C ASN A 434 -18.49 27.05 -21.58
N ASP A 435 -19.56 26.66 -20.88
CA ASP A 435 -20.27 25.38 -21.06
C ASP A 435 -20.60 25.02 -22.52
N GLY A 436 -21.09 25.99 -23.31
CA GLY A 436 -21.43 25.78 -24.72
C GLY A 436 -20.20 25.71 -25.64
N HIS A 437 -19.03 26.12 -25.15
CA HIS A 437 -17.79 26.26 -25.90
C HIS A 437 -16.59 25.75 -25.09
N PRO A 438 -16.56 24.45 -24.76
CA PRO A 438 -15.49 23.89 -23.95
C PRO A 438 -14.15 23.98 -24.69
N LEU A 439 -13.09 24.32 -23.96
CA LEU A 439 -11.76 24.33 -24.53
C LEU A 439 -11.22 22.90 -24.64
N LYS A 440 -10.81 22.50 -25.84
CA LYS A 440 -10.22 21.19 -26.12
C LYS A 440 -8.78 21.35 -26.59
N LEU A 441 -7.83 20.84 -25.81
CA LEU A 441 -6.40 20.92 -26.07
C LEU A 441 -5.81 19.54 -26.31
N LYS A 442 -5.25 19.34 -27.52
CA LYS A 442 -4.45 18.17 -27.88
C LYS A 442 -3.16 18.64 -28.52
N LYS A 443 -2.02 18.30 -27.91
CA LYS A 443 -0.67 18.65 -28.41
C LYS A 443 0.19 17.40 -28.55
N SER A 444 1.29 17.54 -29.27
CA SER A 444 2.29 16.48 -29.37
C SER A 444 2.82 16.13 -27.98
N GLY A 445 2.90 14.85 -27.66
CA GLY A 445 3.27 14.35 -26.33
C GLY A 445 2.10 14.16 -25.35
N MET A 446 0.88 14.59 -25.69
CA MET A 446 -0.30 14.27 -24.89
C MET A 446 -0.94 12.97 -25.40
N ASP A 447 -1.22 12.01 -24.51
CA ASP A 447 -1.98 10.78 -24.81
C ASP A 447 -3.46 11.02 -25.09
N SER A 448 -4.06 11.99 -24.42
CA SER A 448 -5.49 12.30 -24.52
C SER A 448 -5.73 13.79 -24.81
N THR A 449 -6.97 14.17 -25.10
CA THR A 449 -7.36 15.58 -25.21
C THR A 449 -7.71 16.08 -23.82
N LEU A 450 -7.08 17.18 -23.38
CA LEU A 450 -7.50 17.89 -22.18
C LEU A 450 -8.71 18.76 -22.53
N THR A 451 -9.85 18.52 -21.90
CA THR A 451 -11.05 19.34 -22.04
C THR A 451 -11.28 20.15 -20.77
N MET A 452 -11.53 21.44 -20.90
CA MET A 452 -11.80 22.37 -19.80
C MET A 452 -13.14 23.07 -20.02
N VAL A 453 -13.98 23.07 -18.98
CA VAL A 453 -15.31 23.68 -19.01
C VAL A 453 -15.50 24.53 -17.75
N GLY A 454 -15.58 25.85 -17.91
CA GLY A 454 -15.91 26.80 -16.86
C GLY A 454 -17.41 26.80 -16.60
N GLN A 455 -17.77 26.45 -15.37
CA GLN A 455 -19.14 26.39 -14.87
C GLN A 455 -19.47 27.63 -14.05
N HIS A 456 -20.48 28.36 -14.51
CA HIS A 456 -20.94 29.58 -13.83
C HIS A 456 -21.74 29.31 -12.56
N THR A 457 -22.63 28.32 -12.57
CA THR A 457 -23.58 28.10 -11.47
C THR A 457 -22.91 27.61 -10.20
N ASN A 458 -21.93 26.72 -10.35
CA ASN A 458 -21.23 26.09 -9.24
C ASN A 458 -19.81 26.63 -9.03
N ASP A 459 -19.40 27.62 -9.83
CA ASP A 459 -18.16 28.36 -9.68
C ASP A 459 -16.89 27.47 -9.69
N TYR A 460 -16.78 26.57 -10.66
CA TYR A 460 -15.60 25.71 -10.84
C TYR A 460 -15.23 25.51 -12.32
N ILE A 461 -14.02 25.02 -12.57
CA ILE A 461 -13.61 24.50 -13.89
C ILE A 461 -13.65 22.97 -13.84
N GLN A 462 -14.42 22.35 -14.72
CA GLN A 462 -14.37 20.92 -14.97
C GLN A 462 -13.20 20.62 -15.91
N PHE A 463 -12.37 19.67 -15.52
CA PHE A 463 -11.31 19.10 -16.33
C PHE A 463 -11.66 17.66 -16.71
N SER A 464 -11.23 17.25 -17.90
CA SER A 464 -11.18 15.83 -18.28
C SER A 464 -9.99 15.54 -19.20
N TYR A 465 -9.31 14.43 -18.94
CA TYR A 465 -8.16 13.94 -19.70
C TYR A 465 -8.21 12.42 -19.79
N GLY A 466 -8.63 11.89 -20.96
CA GLY A 466 -8.89 10.46 -21.12
C GLY A 466 -10.09 10.03 -20.28
N SER A 467 -9.91 9.05 -19.39
CA SER A 467 -10.94 8.62 -18.43
C SER A 467 -10.92 9.41 -17.11
N THR A 468 -9.89 10.23 -16.87
CA THR A 468 -9.75 11.01 -15.63
C THR A 468 -10.54 12.31 -15.76
N SER A 469 -11.35 12.64 -14.75
CA SER A 469 -12.08 13.90 -14.66
C SER A 469 -11.99 14.43 -13.23
N TRP A 470 -11.83 15.74 -13.09
CA TRP A 470 -11.75 16.43 -11.80
C TRP A 470 -12.19 17.87 -11.96
N THR A 471 -12.37 18.57 -10.86
CA THR A 471 -12.79 19.97 -10.80
C THR A 471 -11.70 20.83 -10.18
N SER A 472 -11.77 22.14 -10.39
CA SER A 472 -10.88 23.09 -9.72
C SER A 472 -11.04 23.11 -8.18
N THR A 473 -12.05 22.43 -7.63
CA THR A 473 -12.30 22.30 -6.20
C THR A 473 -11.78 20.99 -5.61
N ASP A 474 -11.38 20.02 -6.42
CA ASP A 474 -10.84 18.75 -5.94
C ASP A 474 -9.39 18.95 -5.48
N THR A 475 -9.14 18.93 -4.17
CA THR A 475 -7.81 19.20 -3.58
C THR A 475 -6.94 17.96 -3.40
N ASP A 476 -7.53 16.78 -3.56
CA ASP A 476 -6.91 15.49 -3.25
C ASP A 476 -7.13 14.48 -4.39
N GLY A 477 -6.35 13.41 -4.39
CA GLY A 477 -6.40 12.36 -5.42
C GLY A 477 -5.37 12.52 -6.54
N ASP A 478 -5.42 11.58 -7.50
CA ASP A 478 -4.46 11.48 -8.63
C ASP A 478 -4.51 12.70 -9.56
N ALA A 479 -5.68 13.32 -9.69
CA ALA A 479 -5.86 14.59 -10.35
C ALA A 479 -6.52 15.58 -9.39
N SER A 480 -5.83 16.67 -9.10
CA SER A 480 -6.25 17.64 -8.09
C SER A 480 -5.80 19.05 -8.48
N CYS A 481 -6.41 20.04 -7.85
CA CYS A 481 -6.16 21.46 -8.05
C CYS A 481 -5.94 22.16 -6.71
N LYS A 482 -5.09 23.18 -6.73
CA LYS A 482 -4.91 24.13 -5.64
C LYS A 482 -5.12 25.54 -6.16
N LEU A 483 -5.95 26.32 -5.46
CA LEU A 483 -6.05 27.75 -5.70
C LEU A 483 -4.74 28.44 -5.29
N VAL A 484 -4.14 29.16 -6.22
CA VAL A 484 -2.90 29.93 -6.02
C VAL A 484 -3.14 31.39 -6.38
N GLY A 485 -2.93 32.30 -5.43
CA GLY A 485 -3.14 33.74 -5.64
C GLY A 485 -4.59 34.18 -5.42
N ASN A 486 -5.06 35.13 -6.23
CA ASN A 486 -6.34 35.80 -6.02
C ASN A 486 -7.52 34.85 -6.28
N ASN A 487 -8.55 34.95 -5.44
CA ASN A 487 -9.89 34.46 -5.77
C ASN A 487 -10.73 35.64 -6.26
N TRP A 488 -11.56 35.42 -7.27
CA TRP A 488 -12.49 36.44 -7.74
C TRP A 488 -13.67 36.63 -6.77
N ASP A 489 -14.39 37.73 -6.92
CA ASP A 489 -15.62 38.00 -6.15
C ASP A 489 -16.75 37.13 -6.69
N LYS A 490 -17.50 36.47 -5.82
CA LYS A 490 -18.60 35.59 -6.23
C LYS A 490 -19.76 36.35 -6.86
N ASP A 491 -19.84 37.66 -6.60
CA ASP A 491 -20.83 38.55 -7.19
C ASP A 491 -20.44 39.01 -8.61
N GLY A 492 -19.26 38.60 -9.09
CA GLY A 492 -18.74 38.90 -10.41
C GLY A 492 -18.09 40.28 -10.54
N PRO A 493 -17.61 40.62 -11.75
CA PRO A 493 -16.92 41.88 -11.99
C PRO A 493 -17.83 43.10 -11.81
N LYS A 494 -17.36 44.06 -11.00
CA LYS A 494 -18.12 45.28 -10.69
C LYS A 494 -18.24 46.17 -11.92
N GLY A 495 -19.44 46.70 -12.14
CA GLY A 495 -19.72 47.62 -13.25
C GLY A 495 -20.06 46.93 -14.57
N CYS A 496 -20.25 45.61 -14.59
CA CYS A 496 -20.81 44.95 -15.77
C CYS A 496 -22.33 45.21 -15.85
N PRO A 497 -22.86 45.67 -17.01
CA PRO A 497 -24.29 45.97 -17.17
C PRO A 497 -25.20 44.74 -17.04
N ASN A 498 -24.63 43.53 -17.09
CA ASN A 498 -25.32 42.25 -17.04
C ASN A 498 -24.91 41.37 -15.85
N ALA A 499 -24.09 41.85 -14.89
CA ALA A 499 -23.83 41.10 -13.67
C ALA A 499 -25.17 40.95 -12.94
N MET A 500 -25.61 39.71 -12.72
CA MET A 500 -27.00 39.37 -12.42
C MET A 500 -27.63 40.30 -11.37
N ALA A 501 -28.38 41.28 -11.85
CA ALA A 501 -29.31 42.05 -11.04
C ALA A 501 -30.54 41.17 -10.76
N VAL A 502 -30.38 40.17 -9.89
CA VAL A 502 -31.46 39.73 -9.00
C VAL A 502 -31.52 40.74 -7.85
N VAL A 503 -31.74 42.02 -8.18
CA VAL A 503 -32.03 43.06 -7.20
C VAL A 503 -33.17 43.88 -7.77
N SER A 504 -34.31 43.72 -7.11
CA SER A 504 -35.57 44.40 -7.35
C SER A 504 -35.40 45.92 -7.43
N PHE A 505 -36.11 46.53 -8.39
CA PHE A 505 -36.31 47.95 -8.65
C PHE A 505 -36.31 48.89 -7.41
N LEU A 506 -35.68 50.07 -7.54
CA LEU A 506 -36.34 51.39 -7.38
C LEU A 506 -35.46 52.61 -7.75
N LEU A 507 -35.91 53.32 -8.79
CA LEU A 507 -35.83 54.73 -9.20
C LEU A 507 -34.62 55.68 -8.87
N HIS A 508 -34.13 56.28 -9.97
CA HIS A 508 -33.75 57.69 -10.23
C HIS A 508 -32.53 58.33 -9.53
N ALA A 509 -31.48 58.59 -10.33
CA ALA A 509 -30.84 59.92 -10.45
C ALA A 509 -29.90 59.98 -11.67
N HIS A 510 -29.99 61.05 -12.46
CA HIS A 510 -29.03 61.40 -13.51
C HIS A 510 -27.71 61.83 -12.86
N GLN A 511 -26.64 61.04 -13.01
CA GLN A 511 -25.26 61.46 -12.76
C GLN A 511 -24.39 61.13 -13.97
N ASN A 512 -23.46 62.04 -14.29
CA ASN A 512 -22.44 61.86 -15.31
C ASN A 512 -21.59 60.63 -14.98
N VAL A 513 -21.86 59.52 -15.68
CA VAL A 513 -21.10 58.28 -15.56
C VAL A 513 -19.77 58.49 -16.27
N LEU A 514 -18.69 58.69 -15.50
CA LEU A 514 -17.36 58.37 -15.99
C LEU A 514 -17.38 56.89 -16.38
N LEU A 515 -17.15 56.60 -17.66
CA LEU A 515 -16.95 55.23 -18.16
C LEU A 515 -15.65 54.69 -17.54
N THR A 516 -15.72 54.17 -16.31
CA THR A 516 -14.68 53.34 -15.75
C THR A 516 -14.61 52.07 -16.58
N ILE A 517 -13.42 51.76 -17.09
CA ILE A 517 -13.16 50.51 -17.81
C ILE A 517 -13.59 49.37 -16.88
N PRO A 518 -14.47 48.47 -17.33
CA PRO A 518 -14.96 47.40 -16.48
C PRO A 518 -13.78 46.56 -15.95
N GLU A 519 -13.78 46.36 -14.64
CA GLU A 519 -12.71 45.65 -13.96
C GLU A 519 -12.83 44.15 -14.27
N ARG A 520 -11.75 43.54 -14.77
CA ARG A 520 -11.70 42.08 -14.99
C ARG A 520 -11.33 41.40 -13.68
N GLN A 521 -11.99 40.29 -13.39
CA GLN A 521 -11.61 39.45 -12.26
C GLN A 521 -10.87 38.21 -12.73
N THR A 522 -9.92 37.75 -11.91
CA THR A 522 -9.11 36.59 -12.25
C THR A 522 -8.89 35.71 -11.03
N ARG A 523 -8.89 34.40 -11.24
CA ARG A 523 -8.44 33.41 -10.26
C ARG A 523 -7.46 32.44 -10.89
N THR A 524 -6.51 31.94 -10.11
CA THR A 524 -5.47 31.04 -10.65
C THR A 524 -5.43 29.72 -9.89
N PHE A 525 -5.36 28.62 -10.63
CA PHE A 525 -5.26 27.27 -10.12
C PHE A 525 -3.97 26.63 -10.63
N GLU A 526 -3.33 25.85 -9.76
CA GLU A 526 -2.31 24.88 -10.12
C GLU A 526 -2.93 23.50 -9.97
N CYS A 527 -3.12 22.80 -11.08
CA CYS A 527 -3.62 21.43 -11.05
C CYS A 527 -2.57 20.45 -11.53
N GLN A 528 -2.70 19.22 -11.05
CA GLN A 528 -1.88 18.09 -11.45
C GLN A 528 -2.77 16.96 -11.93
N TYR A 529 -2.29 16.14 -12.86
CA TYR A 529 -3.02 14.98 -13.36
C TYR A 529 -2.06 13.94 -13.96
N PRO A 530 -2.44 12.65 -14.01
CA PRO A 530 -1.61 11.61 -14.60
C PRO A 530 -1.54 11.73 -16.14
N CYS A 531 -0.35 11.66 -16.71
CA CYS A 531 -0.10 11.70 -18.15
C CYS A 531 1.14 10.88 -18.54
N SER A 532 1.28 10.39 -19.77
CA SER A 532 2.55 9.81 -20.24
C SER A 532 3.76 10.71 -20.01
N LYS A 533 4.92 10.09 -19.76
CA LYS A 533 6.22 10.77 -19.88
C LYS A 533 6.53 11.22 -21.31
#